data_AF-A0A1X4JNG9-F1
#
_entry.id   AF-A0A1X4JNG9-F1
#
_cell.length_a   1.000
_cell.length_b   1.000
_cell.length_c   1.000
_cell.angle_alpha   90.00
_cell.angle_beta   90.00
_cell.angle_gamma   90.00
#
_symmetry.space_group_name_H-M   'P 1'
#
loop_
_entity.id
_entity.type
_entity.pdbx_description
1 polymer ?
#
loop_
_entity_poly.entity_id
_entity_poly.type
_entity_poly.pdbx_seq_one_letter_code
_entity_poly.pdbx_strand_id
1 'polypeptide(L)'
;MSFVPKHHFHKNALKSEVFQFRIGELATMTGVSTRQLRYWESKGIISSLSREGEQDARVYNYKTYVAVAAIKGFLDDGYTLKAAVEKTHELEQSWRVLHEVMSQAVKGVIELDGKNVVDLGYFDDEQQQRLFATIDDDNKVHYIVRQTDEN
;
A
#
# COMPACT_ATOMS: atom_id res chain seq x y z
N MET A 1 0.83 16.10 -27.38
CA MET A 1 1.23 15.99 -25.96
C MET A 1 -0.01 15.77 -25.12
N SER A 2 -0.31 14.53 -24.73
CA SER A 2 -1.43 14.23 -23.84
C SER A 2 -0.89 14.15 -22.42
N PHE A 3 -0.99 15.27 -21.69
CA PHE A 3 -0.75 15.30 -20.25
C PHE A 3 -2.02 14.74 -19.59
N VAL A 4 -1.96 13.54 -19.03
CA VAL A 4 -3.06 13.04 -18.18
C VAL A 4 -2.87 13.69 -16.81
N PRO A 5 -3.66 14.70 -16.43
CA PRO A 5 -3.47 15.40 -15.17
C PRO A 5 -3.74 14.46 -14.00
N LYS A 6 -3.05 14.72 -12.88
CA LYS A 6 -3.17 14.01 -11.58
C LYS A 6 -4.61 13.93 -11.00
N HIS A 7 -5.61 14.52 -11.68
CA HIS A 7 -6.88 14.89 -11.09
C HIS A 7 -8.10 14.16 -11.69
N HIS A 8 -8.07 12.82 -11.80
CA HIS A 8 -9.32 12.03 -11.72
C HIS A 8 -9.13 10.53 -11.40
N PHE A 9 -8.05 10.14 -10.71
CA PHE A 9 -8.05 8.84 -10.03
C PHE A 9 -8.58 9.06 -8.62
N HIS A 10 -9.83 8.66 -8.38
CA HIS A 10 -10.55 8.91 -7.15
C HIS A 10 -9.73 8.49 -5.91
N LYS A 11 -9.36 9.48 -5.08
CA LYS A 11 -8.89 9.30 -3.68
C LYS A 11 -9.87 8.48 -2.79
N ASN A 12 -11.02 8.06 -3.31
CA ASN A 12 -12.02 7.26 -2.62
C ASN A 12 -11.94 5.75 -2.93
N ALA A 13 -11.28 5.31 -4.00
CA ALA A 13 -11.20 3.88 -4.35
C ALA A 13 -10.36 3.05 -3.36
N LEU A 14 -9.50 3.71 -2.57
CA LEU A 14 -8.60 3.11 -1.59
C LEU A 14 -8.96 3.44 -0.13
N LYS A 15 -10.17 3.94 0.14
CA LYS A 15 -10.61 4.12 1.52
C LYS A 15 -10.82 2.74 2.15
N SER A 16 -9.90 2.35 3.04
CA SER A 16 -9.93 1.08 3.78
C SER A 16 -11.29 0.80 4.43
N GLU A 17 -12.02 1.84 4.83
CA GLU A 17 -13.34 1.76 5.49
C GLU A 17 -14.50 1.32 4.59
N VAL A 18 -14.35 1.41 3.25
CA VAL A 18 -15.35 0.93 2.28
C VAL A 18 -15.42 -0.59 2.31
N PHE A 19 -14.28 -1.25 2.53
CA PHE A 19 -14.22 -2.69 2.67
C PHE A 19 -14.49 -3.08 4.12
N GLN A 20 -15.53 -3.88 4.33
CA GLN A 20 -15.92 -4.37 5.66
C GLN A 20 -16.16 -5.86 5.59
N PHE A 21 -15.41 -6.59 6.39
CA PHE A 21 -15.41 -8.04 6.45
C PHE A 21 -15.90 -8.52 7.80
N ARG A 22 -16.73 -9.55 7.83
CA ARG A 22 -17.02 -10.30 9.05
C ARG A 22 -15.83 -11.20 9.39
N ILE A 23 -15.76 -11.66 10.64
CA ILE A 23 -14.67 -12.55 11.09
C ILE A 23 -14.55 -13.84 10.27
N GLY A 24 -15.69 -14.37 9.77
CA GLY A 24 -15.72 -15.56 8.92
C GLY A 24 -15.08 -15.32 7.55
N GLU A 25 -15.35 -14.17 6.93
CA GLU A 25 -14.74 -13.77 5.66
C GLU A 25 -13.24 -13.54 5.84
N LEU A 26 -12.86 -12.86 6.92
CA LEU A 26 -11.45 -12.64 7.27
C LEU A 26 -10.70 -13.97 7.45
N ALA A 27 -11.33 -14.95 8.12
CA ALA A 27 -10.76 -16.29 8.26
C ALA A 27 -10.60 -17.00 6.92
N THR A 28 -11.62 -16.97 6.06
CA THR A 28 -11.56 -17.58 4.72
C THR A 28 -10.48 -16.97 3.85
N MET A 29 -10.38 -15.63 3.81
CA MET A 29 -9.42 -14.94 2.94
C MET A 29 -7.97 -15.09 3.41
N THR A 30 -7.73 -15.21 4.72
CA THR A 30 -6.38 -15.23 5.29
C THR A 30 -5.89 -16.62 5.68
N GLY A 31 -6.79 -17.61 5.74
CA GLY A 31 -6.47 -18.95 6.23
C GLY A 31 -6.22 -19.01 7.75
N VAL A 32 -6.45 -17.93 8.49
CA VAL A 32 -6.37 -17.90 9.95
C VAL A 32 -7.70 -18.37 10.54
N SER A 33 -7.67 -19.26 11.53
CA SER A 33 -8.92 -19.73 12.14
C SER A 33 -9.67 -18.59 12.85
N THR A 34 -11.01 -18.63 12.84
CA THR A 34 -11.84 -17.66 13.58
C THR A 34 -11.48 -17.60 15.07
N ARG A 35 -11.08 -18.74 15.66
CA ARG A 35 -10.59 -18.81 17.05
C ARG A 35 -9.32 -17.97 17.26
N GLN A 36 -8.34 -18.09 16.37
CA GLN A 36 -7.11 -17.29 16.43
C GLN A 36 -7.41 -15.80 16.23
N LEU A 37 -8.29 -15.44 15.28
CA LEU A 37 -8.69 -14.05 15.07
C LEU A 37 -9.34 -13.44 16.32
N ARG A 38 -10.25 -14.17 16.99
CA ARG A 38 -10.83 -13.72 18.27
C ARG A 38 -9.78 -13.57 19.36
N TYR A 39 -8.81 -14.50 19.42
CA TYR A 39 -7.71 -14.40 20.36
C TYR A 39 -6.84 -13.17 20.08
N TRP A 40 -6.46 -12.92 18.83
CA TRP A 40 -5.70 -11.73 18.44
C TRP A 40 -6.45 -10.44 18.75
N GLU A 41 -7.75 -10.40 18.49
CA GLU A 41 -8.60 -9.28 18.86
C GLU A 41 -8.65 -9.05 20.38
N SER A 42 -8.82 -10.12 21.18
CA SER A 42 -8.81 -10.03 22.64
C SER A 42 -7.47 -9.55 23.22
N LYS A 43 -6.38 -9.73 22.46
CA LYS A 43 -5.03 -9.26 22.80
C LYS A 43 -4.73 -7.87 22.24
N GLY A 44 -5.68 -7.23 21.55
CA GLY A 44 -5.49 -5.93 20.90
C GLY A 44 -4.53 -5.96 19.71
N ILE A 45 -4.22 -7.14 19.17
CA ILE A 45 -3.36 -7.30 17.99
C ILE A 45 -4.10 -6.84 16.73
N ILE A 46 -5.40 -7.10 16.67
CA ILE A 46 -6.31 -6.58 15.64
C ILE A 46 -7.54 -5.97 16.31
N SER A 47 -8.24 -5.09 15.61
CA SER A 47 -9.44 -4.43 16.13
C SER A 47 -10.56 -4.42 15.08
N SER A 48 -11.79 -4.68 15.53
CA SER A 48 -12.99 -4.44 14.74
C SER A 48 -13.35 -2.95 14.69
N LEU A 49 -14.07 -2.53 13.66
CA LEU A 49 -14.75 -1.25 13.64
C LEU A 49 -16.00 -1.31 14.54
N SER A 50 -16.11 -0.39 15.48
CA SER A 50 -17.35 -0.17 16.23
C SER A 50 -18.36 0.56 15.33
N ARG A 51 -19.58 0.03 15.17
CA ARG A 51 -20.70 0.77 14.57
C ARG A 51 -21.62 1.27 15.67
N GLU A 52 -22.08 2.52 15.55
CA GLU A 52 -23.20 3.02 16.34
C GLU A 52 -24.50 2.47 15.70
N GLY A 53 -25.18 1.53 16.39
CA GLY A 53 -26.47 0.96 15.96
C GLY A 53 -26.66 -0.52 16.34
N GLU A 54 -27.92 -0.96 16.43
CA GLU A 54 -28.39 -2.26 16.97
C GLU A 54 -27.88 -3.54 16.26
N GLN A 55 -27.07 -3.43 15.20
CA GLN A 55 -26.43 -4.60 14.58
C GLN A 55 -25.01 -4.77 15.10
N ASP A 56 -24.92 -5.43 16.27
CA ASP A 56 -23.76 -5.75 17.10
C ASP A 56 -22.70 -6.68 16.45
N ALA A 57 -22.70 -6.78 15.13
CA ALA A 57 -21.78 -7.66 14.43
C ALA A 57 -20.45 -6.94 14.14
N ARG A 58 -19.40 -7.36 14.84
CA ARG A 58 -18.02 -6.93 14.61
C ARG A 58 -17.63 -7.10 13.13
N VAL A 59 -17.15 -6.01 12.53
CA VAL A 59 -16.60 -5.99 11.17
C VAL A 59 -15.17 -5.46 11.18
N TYR A 60 -14.37 -5.90 10.22
CA TYR A 60 -12.96 -5.57 10.06
C TYR A 60 -12.74 -4.90 8.71
N ASN A 61 -11.85 -3.93 8.65
CA ASN A 61 -11.60 -3.20 7.41
C ASN A 61 -10.42 -3.80 6.62
N TYR A 62 -10.14 -3.21 5.46
CA TYR A 62 -9.01 -3.65 4.62
C TYR A 62 -7.66 -3.61 5.36
N LYS A 63 -7.41 -2.59 6.19
CA LYS A 63 -6.20 -2.50 7.01
C LYS A 63 -6.06 -3.72 7.92
N THR A 64 -7.13 -4.11 8.62
CA THR A 64 -7.11 -5.31 9.46
C THR A 64 -6.86 -6.57 8.65
N TYR A 65 -7.43 -6.68 7.45
CA TYR A 65 -7.13 -7.80 6.53
C TYR A 65 -5.62 -7.88 6.20
N VAL A 66 -5.00 -6.77 5.79
CA VAL A 66 -3.57 -6.73 5.48
C VAL A 66 -2.72 -7.13 6.68
N ALA A 67 -3.05 -6.62 7.88
CA ALA A 67 -2.34 -6.98 9.11
C ALA A 67 -2.43 -8.48 9.42
N VAL A 68 -3.64 -9.07 9.32
CA VAL A 68 -3.84 -10.51 9.55
C VAL A 68 -3.08 -11.35 8.53
N ALA A 69 -3.12 -10.97 7.25
CA ALA A 69 -2.40 -11.68 6.19
C ALA A 69 -0.87 -11.62 6.40
N ALA A 70 -0.33 -10.47 6.79
CA ALA A 70 1.09 -10.32 7.09
C ALA A 70 1.51 -11.16 8.32
N ILE A 71 0.74 -11.08 9.42
CA ILE A 71 0.99 -11.91 10.61
C ILE A 71 0.97 -13.39 10.24
N LYS A 72 -0.02 -13.84 9.44
CA LYS A 72 -0.11 -15.23 8.97
C LYS A 72 1.13 -15.65 8.17
N GLY A 73 1.61 -14.81 7.25
CA GLY A 73 2.83 -15.10 6.49
C GLY A 73 4.02 -15.34 7.42
N PHE A 74 4.25 -14.48 8.40
CA PHE A 74 5.33 -14.68 9.37
C PHE A 74 5.11 -15.92 10.26
N LEU A 75 3.88 -16.25 10.62
CA LEU A 75 3.60 -17.49 11.35
C LEU A 75 3.93 -18.74 10.51
N ASP A 76 3.65 -18.69 9.21
CA ASP A 76 3.96 -19.78 8.28
C ASP A 76 5.47 -19.95 8.08
N ASP A 77 6.23 -18.86 8.17
CA ASP A 77 7.70 -18.87 8.19
C ASP A 77 8.29 -19.39 9.51
N GLY A 78 7.45 -19.76 10.48
CA GLY A 78 7.87 -20.33 11.77
C GLY A 78 8.16 -19.31 12.87
N TYR A 79 7.82 -18.03 12.67
CA TYR A 79 7.93 -17.02 13.73
C TYR A 79 6.88 -17.24 14.83
N THR A 80 7.21 -16.79 16.05
CA THR A 80 6.21 -16.71 17.12
C THR A 80 5.21 -15.59 16.83
N LEU A 81 4.01 -15.64 17.41
CA LEU A 81 3.00 -14.59 17.24
C LEU A 81 3.52 -13.20 17.61
N LYS A 82 4.30 -13.09 18.70
CA LYS A 82 4.89 -11.81 19.11
C LYS A 82 5.82 -11.26 18.03
N ALA A 83 6.73 -12.08 17.52
CA ALA A 83 7.66 -11.69 16.46
C ALA A 83 6.93 -11.37 15.14
N ALA A 84 5.89 -12.12 14.79
CA ALA A 84 5.06 -11.85 13.61
C ALA A 84 4.36 -10.49 13.68
N VAL A 85 3.83 -10.12 14.86
CA VAL A 85 3.23 -8.80 15.10
C VAL A 85 4.27 -7.69 14.99
N GLU A 86 5.44 -7.85 15.63
CA GLU A 86 6.54 -6.89 15.56
C GLU A 86 6.99 -6.67 14.11
N LYS A 87 7.22 -7.74 13.35
CA LYS A 87 7.60 -7.67 11.93
C LYS A 87 6.53 -7.04 11.03
N THR A 88 5.26 -7.30 11.33
CA THR A 88 4.14 -6.65 10.62
C THR A 88 4.17 -5.14 10.84
N HIS A 89 4.44 -4.69 12.06
CA HIS A 89 4.60 -3.26 12.33
C HIS A 89 5.83 -2.66 11.63
N GLU A 90 6.96 -3.36 11.60
CA GLU A 90 8.14 -2.92 10.84
C GLU A 90 7.80 -2.74 9.35
N LEU A 91 7.13 -3.72 8.75
CA LEU A 91 6.69 -3.67 7.36
C LEU A 91 5.73 -2.51 7.10
N GLU A 92 4.77 -2.27 7.99
CA GLU A 92 3.85 -1.13 7.91
C GLU A 92 4.61 0.22 7.95
N GLN A 93 5.64 0.36 8.78
CA GLN A 93 6.44 1.58 8.84
C GLN A 93 7.27 1.78 7.57
N SER A 94 7.93 0.74 7.07
CA SER A 94 8.67 0.80 5.81
C SER A 94 7.75 1.18 4.64
N TRP A 95 6.55 0.58 4.58
CA TRP A 95 5.58 0.91 3.55
C TRP A 95 5.05 2.34 3.66
N ARG A 96 4.84 2.86 4.88
CA ARG A 96 4.42 4.25 5.10
C ARG A 96 5.42 5.22 4.51
N VAL A 97 6.71 5.05 4.82
CA VAL A 97 7.79 5.90 4.30
C VAL A 97 7.84 5.83 2.77
N LEU A 98 7.82 4.62 2.20
CA LEU A 98 7.82 4.44 0.75
C LEU A 98 6.61 5.10 0.09
N HIS A 99 5.41 4.90 0.63
CA HIS A 99 4.18 5.48 0.09
C HIS A 99 4.21 7.01 0.14
N GLU A 100 4.68 7.59 1.24
CA GLU A 100 4.83 9.03 1.40
C GLU A 100 5.79 9.60 0.36
N VAL A 101 6.99 9.03 0.24
CA VAL A 101 7.98 9.41 -0.76
C VAL A 101 7.40 9.30 -2.17
N MET A 102 6.83 8.16 -2.54
CA MET A 102 6.29 7.95 -3.89
C MET A 102 5.12 8.88 -4.21
N SER A 103 4.23 9.15 -3.25
CA SER A 103 3.09 10.06 -3.45
C SER A 103 3.53 11.51 -3.75
N GLN A 104 4.67 11.92 -3.21
CA GLN A 104 5.26 13.24 -3.41
C GLN A 104 6.20 13.29 -4.62
N ALA A 105 7.01 12.25 -4.82
CA ALA A 105 7.97 12.12 -5.91
C ALA A 105 7.26 11.97 -7.26
N VAL A 106 6.26 11.09 -7.38
CA VAL A 106 5.53 10.89 -8.63
C VAL A 106 4.74 12.15 -8.99
N LYS A 107 5.18 12.84 -10.04
CA LYS A 107 4.53 14.03 -10.60
C LYS A 107 3.45 13.67 -11.61
N GLY A 108 3.63 12.57 -12.34
CA GLY A 108 2.66 12.05 -13.30
C GLY A 108 3.27 11.02 -14.24
N VAL A 109 2.53 10.68 -15.29
CA VAL A 109 3.02 9.86 -16.42
C VAL A 109 3.05 10.76 -17.65
N ILE A 110 4.16 10.75 -18.38
CA ILE A 110 4.34 11.48 -19.64
C ILE A 110 4.80 10.52 -20.73
N GLU A 111 4.68 10.95 -21.99
CA GLU A 111 5.29 10.25 -23.12
C GLU A 111 6.68 10.83 -23.40
N LEU A 112 7.70 9.98 -23.43
CA LEU A 112 9.08 10.33 -23.75
C LEU A 112 9.63 9.28 -24.71
N ASP A 113 10.11 9.72 -25.87
CA ASP A 113 10.64 8.86 -26.95
C ASP A 113 9.67 7.71 -27.35
N GLY A 114 8.37 8.01 -27.40
CA GLY A 114 7.31 7.04 -27.73
C GLY A 114 7.00 6.03 -26.63
N LYS A 115 7.50 6.23 -25.41
CA LYS A 115 7.25 5.36 -24.25
C LYS A 115 6.57 6.15 -23.13
N ASN A 116 5.65 5.50 -22.43
CA ASN A 116 5.10 6.04 -21.20
C ASN A 116 6.15 5.93 -20.09
N VAL A 117 6.48 7.05 -19.48
CA VAL A 117 7.44 7.16 -18.38
C VAL A 117 6.81 7.89 -17.20
N VAL A 118 7.16 7.46 -16.00
CA VAL A 118 6.75 8.12 -14.75
C VAL A 118 7.74 9.26 -14.47
N ASP A 119 7.24 10.49 -14.33
CA ASP A 119 8.03 11.63 -13.86
C ASP A 119 8.16 11.57 -12.34
N LEU A 120 9.40 11.46 -11.86
CA LEU A 120 9.74 11.32 -10.44
C LEU A 120 10.22 12.63 -9.79
N GLY A 121 10.22 13.75 -10.52
CA GLY A 121 10.68 15.04 -9.99
C GLY A 121 12.10 15.40 -10.41
N TYR A 122 12.60 16.48 -9.81
CA TYR A 122 13.99 16.90 -10.00
C TYR A 122 14.96 15.88 -9.40
N PHE A 123 16.05 15.62 -10.11
CA PHE A 123 17.08 14.69 -9.70
C PHE A 123 18.11 15.35 -8.78
N ASP A 124 18.38 16.63 -9.00
CA ASP A 124 19.31 17.47 -8.24
C ASP A 124 18.58 18.62 -7.50
N ASP A 125 19.26 19.17 -6.48
CA ASP A 125 18.74 20.25 -5.64
C ASP A 125 18.66 21.59 -6.40
N GLU A 126 19.55 21.78 -7.39
CA GLU A 126 19.58 22.93 -8.29
C GLU A 126 18.43 22.93 -9.33
N GLN A 127 17.65 21.85 -9.39
CA GLN A 127 16.53 21.63 -10.30
C GLN A 127 16.89 21.71 -11.79
N GLN A 128 18.12 21.32 -12.15
CA GLN A 128 18.61 21.34 -13.52
C GLN A 128 18.31 20.05 -14.29
N GLN A 129 18.04 18.95 -13.57
CA GLN A 129 17.79 17.65 -14.15
C GLN A 129 16.47 17.06 -13.63
N ARG A 130 15.79 16.34 -14.51
CA ARG A 130 14.56 15.59 -14.23
C ARG A 130 14.83 14.09 -14.28
N LEU A 131 14.30 13.37 -13.30
CA LEU A 131 14.35 11.91 -13.25
C LEU A 131 13.02 11.31 -13.73
N PHE A 132 13.12 10.37 -14.66
CA PHE A 132 12.00 9.55 -15.12
C PHE A 132 12.29 8.06 -14.89
N ALA A 133 11.23 7.27 -14.75
CA ALA A 133 11.32 5.81 -14.68
C ALA A 133 10.34 5.14 -15.63
N THR A 134 10.74 4.02 -16.21
CA THR A 134 9.89 3.14 -17.00
C THR A 134 10.17 1.69 -16.66
N ILE A 135 9.27 0.79 -17.02
CA ILE A 135 9.41 -0.65 -16.80
C ILE A 135 9.31 -1.36 -18.15
N ASP A 136 10.20 -2.32 -18.41
CA ASP A 136 10.14 -3.14 -19.61
C ASP A 136 9.28 -4.41 -19.41
N ASP A 137 9.15 -5.19 -20.47
CA ASP A 137 8.38 -6.43 -20.48
C ASP A 137 8.94 -7.51 -19.53
N ASP A 138 10.21 -7.38 -19.12
CA ASP A 138 10.89 -8.26 -18.16
C ASP A 138 10.74 -7.77 -16.70
N ASN A 139 9.86 -6.80 -16.44
CA ASN A 139 9.68 -6.13 -15.15
C ASN A 139 10.94 -5.41 -14.62
N LYS A 140 11.89 -5.06 -15.50
CA LYS A 140 13.09 -4.32 -15.11
C LYS A 140 12.82 -2.82 -15.19
N VAL A 141 13.15 -2.12 -14.10
CA VAL A 141 13.05 -0.66 -14.02
C VAL A 141 14.25 -0.01 -14.72
N HIS A 142 13.97 0.95 -15.59
CA HIS A 142 14.97 1.79 -16.25
C HIS A 142 14.76 3.25 -15.84
N TYR A 143 15.88 3.93 -15.55
CA TYR A 143 15.89 5.34 -15.15
C TYR A 143 16.45 6.20 -16.27
N ILE A 144 15.83 7.36 -16.49
CA ILE A 144 16.22 8.33 -17.51
C ILE A 144 16.39 9.67 -16.83
N VAL A 145 17.53 10.32 -17.04
CA VAL A 145 17.80 11.69 -16.56
C VAL A 145 17.86 12.63 -17.77
N ARG A 146 17.08 13.72 -17.73
CA ARG A 146 17.10 14.77 -18.77
C ARG A 146 17.42 16.11 -18.13
N GLN A 147 18.13 16.98 -18.85
CA GLN A 147 18.27 18.37 -18.46
C GLN A 147 16.91 19.08 -18.61
N THR A 148 16.58 19.99 -17.70
CA THR A 148 15.36 20.81 -17.78
C THR A 148 15.43 21.88 -18.86
N ASP A 149 16.63 22.14 -19.37
CA ASP A 149 16.94 23.21 -20.32
C ASP A 149 16.76 22.82 -21.80
N GLU A 150 16.19 21.65 -22.09
CA GLU A 150 15.76 21.31 -23.47
C GLU A 150 14.38 21.93 -23.76
N ASN A 151 14.44 23.19 -24.17
CA ASN A 151 13.38 23.99 -24.77
C ASN A 151 13.10 23.53 -26.21
#